data_AF-A0A497G6I0-F1
#
_entry.id   AF-A0A497G6I0-F1
#
_cell.length_a   1.000
_cell.length_b   1.000
_cell.length_c   1.000
_cell.angle_alpha   90.00
_cell.angle_beta   90.00
_cell.angle_gamma   90.00
#
_symmetry.space_group_name_H-M   'P 1'
#
loop_
_entity.id
_entity.type
_entity.pdbx_description
1 polymer ?
#
loop_
_entity_poly.entity_id
_entity_poly.type
_entity_poly.pdbx_seq_one_letter_code
_entity_poly.pdbx_strand_id
1 'polypeptide(L)'
;NIPLLFAQYVSSGNSVVIGTRFGGKKGRPHTHRPFNFAFLFFGMVAFSAAVGNNRGSEFFFVLITLAFFTFLPFRSRRFPLVIFLVAGMMIVSFSYGGNRGYLKAHHTLKEVFVRWAQAYYERHYQNFSKVTTALGDVGKMKLSGAIIMHLQSKKPPKLIKEAAFTTFGQTVWYHNDKHLTNIDAEKSGWVISEEEPNNLPPLHISYRFPRQQGVLPLPYNAALIRRLNVAGIERNSVGKFFVKEGPPLLDYDVVFADDETLGKPSRADLTIPKADYKVLSEIVDGFALPKKSSVFERVEAVERYLNTFSYSLTLSGAGDYETPLQNFLLHTKRGHCEFFATATVLLLRTQGVPARYAIGYAVSEKDEYSDDYIVRERDGHAWAEVYNGKAWKTVDTTPAVWFGEDAKNASIFENISDFIDFVVFSYQKYRLDKEEKSSLYMIAAILVLSLFLLIRISLRLRKNRVINKRSAADRLLLNSPLQKIVAHITKRGVVKQEQETVPEYLARAAKIISFEMPAQRLFYLHNKLLFDPEGISKIEKAELVSGVAGWIHRALRQEQ
;
A
#
# COMPACT_ATOMS: atom_id res chain seq x y z
N ASN A 1 0.82 38.48 -6.29
CA ASN A 1 -0.07 39.31 -7.15
C ASN A 1 0.50 40.66 -7.55
N ILE A 2 1.34 41.32 -6.74
CA ILE A 2 1.87 42.67 -7.03
C ILE A 2 2.69 42.79 -8.35
N PRO A 3 3.57 41.83 -8.72
CA PRO A 3 4.37 41.95 -9.95
C PRO A 3 3.53 41.85 -11.24
N LEU A 4 2.43 41.09 -11.19
CA LEU A 4 1.56 40.85 -12.33
C LEU A 4 0.65 42.04 -12.62
N LEU A 5 0.14 42.69 -11.56
CA LEU A 5 -0.65 43.92 -11.65
C LEU A 5 0.18 45.08 -12.20
N PHE A 6 1.47 45.17 -11.83
CA PHE A 6 2.37 46.18 -12.34
C PHE A 6 2.67 45.98 -13.84
N ALA A 7 2.86 44.73 -14.29
CA ALA A 7 3.03 44.40 -15.71
C ALA A 7 1.76 44.70 -16.53
N GLN A 8 0.58 44.55 -15.94
CA GLN A 8 -0.71 44.83 -16.57
C GLN A 8 -1.01 46.33 -16.68
N TYR A 9 -0.63 47.13 -15.66
CA TYR A 9 -0.77 48.60 -15.67
C TYR A 9 0.09 49.27 -16.75
N VAL A 10 1.26 48.70 -17.07
CA VAL A 10 2.20 49.25 -18.05
C VAL A 10 1.94 48.72 -19.49
N SER A 11 1.16 47.64 -19.64
CA SER A 11 0.85 47.03 -20.94
C SER A 11 -0.47 47.57 -21.51
N SER A 12 -0.39 48.50 -22.47
CA SER A 12 -1.55 49.08 -23.16
C SER A 12 -2.34 48.11 -24.07
N GLY A 13 -1.95 46.84 -24.19
CA GLY A 13 -2.66 45.88 -25.02
C GLY A 13 -2.47 44.43 -24.61
N ASN A 14 -3.02 44.01 -23.45
CA ASN A 14 -3.17 42.61 -22.95
C ASN A 14 -1.97 41.65 -23.15
N SER A 15 -0.79 42.18 -23.44
CA SER A 15 0.32 41.42 -23.98
C SER A 15 1.62 42.15 -23.70
N VAL A 16 2.57 41.42 -23.12
CA VAL A 16 3.90 41.97 -22.80
C VAL A 16 4.89 41.30 -23.74
N VAL A 17 5.65 42.12 -24.45
CA VAL A 17 6.83 41.65 -25.20
C VAL A 17 7.97 41.56 -24.20
N ILE A 18 8.28 40.34 -23.76
CA ILE A 18 9.42 40.10 -22.87
C ILE A 18 10.68 40.15 -23.74
N GLY A 19 11.36 41.30 -23.76
CA GLY A 19 12.70 41.42 -24.32
C GLY A 19 13.73 41.01 -23.26
N THR A 20 14.42 39.90 -23.45
CA THR A 20 15.55 39.55 -22.59
C THR A 20 16.78 40.34 -23.04
N ARG A 21 17.30 41.20 -22.16
CA ARG A 21 18.58 41.90 -22.38
C ARG A 21 19.78 41.10 -21.88
N PHE A 22 19.66 39.77 -21.87
CA PHE A 22 20.70 38.86 -21.39
C PHE A 22 21.10 37.87 -22.48
N GLY A 23 22.26 38.13 -23.07
CA GLY A 23 23.03 37.17 -23.86
C GLY A 23 22.85 37.27 -25.38
N GLY A 24 23.87 37.81 -26.07
CA GLY A 24 24.06 37.63 -27.51
C GLY A 24 24.39 38.90 -28.28
N LYS A 25 25.68 39.11 -28.58
CA LYS A 25 26.30 40.02 -29.57
C LYS A 25 25.54 41.31 -29.94
N LYS A 26 26.10 42.46 -29.51
CA LYS A 26 25.92 43.83 -30.03
C LYS A 26 24.68 44.05 -30.93
N GLY A 27 23.62 44.59 -30.34
CA GLY A 27 22.78 45.59 -31.02
C GLY A 27 21.48 45.16 -31.70
N ARG A 28 20.98 43.91 -31.56
CA ARG A 28 19.63 43.57 -32.04
C ARG A 28 18.80 42.91 -30.93
N PRO A 29 17.70 43.53 -30.46
CA PRO A 29 16.80 42.89 -29.50
C PRO A 29 16.08 41.72 -30.17
N HIS A 30 16.15 40.52 -29.57
CA HIS A 30 15.26 39.42 -29.94
C HIS A 30 13.85 39.72 -29.41
N THR A 31 12.94 40.06 -30.32
CA THR A 31 11.53 40.24 -29.99
C THR A 31 10.87 38.87 -29.86
N HIS A 32 10.63 38.42 -28.62
CA HIS A 32 9.77 37.26 -28.37
C HIS A 32 8.33 37.58 -28.77
N ARG A 33 7.56 36.56 -29.19
CA ARG A 33 6.12 36.74 -29.44
C ARG A 33 5.45 37.23 -28.15
N PRO A 34 4.58 38.25 -28.22
CA PRO A 34 3.96 38.85 -27.03
C PRO A 34 3.16 37.79 -26.25
N PHE A 35 3.38 37.72 -24.93
CA PHE A 35 2.67 36.77 -24.07
C PHE A 35 1.32 37.36 -23.67
N ASN A 36 0.22 36.68 -24.04
CA ASN A 36 -1.14 37.15 -23.76
C ASN A 36 -1.58 36.71 -22.35
N PHE A 37 -1.72 37.68 -21.44
CA PHE A 37 -2.11 37.42 -20.05
C PHE A 37 -3.60 37.13 -19.85
N ALA A 38 -4.45 37.37 -20.86
CA ALA A 38 -5.88 37.14 -20.77
C ALA A 38 -6.23 35.68 -20.41
N PHE A 39 -5.44 34.71 -20.88
CA PHE A 39 -5.63 33.30 -20.57
C PHE A 39 -5.24 32.93 -19.15
N LEU A 40 -4.16 33.53 -18.65
CA LEU A 40 -3.70 33.33 -17.29
C LEU A 40 -4.73 33.92 -16.31
N PHE A 41 -5.25 35.10 -16.64
CA PHE A 41 -6.33 35.74 -15.88
C PHE A 41 -7.63 34.93 -15.95
N PHE A 42 -8.04 34.47 -17.15
CA PHE A 42 -9.19 33.58 -17.30
C PHE A 42 -9.04 32.30 -16.47
N GLY A 43 -7.86 31.67 -16.50
CA GLY A 43 -7.55 30.50 -15.68
C GLY A 43 -7.66 30.77 -14.17
N MET A 44 -7.18 31.93 -13.70
CA MET A 44 -7.33 32.33 -12.29
C MET A 44 -8.77 32.62 -11.91
N VAL A 45 -9.55 33.29 -12.76
CA VAL A 45 -10.96 33.58 -12.51
C VAL A 45 -11.78 32.29 -12.51
N ALA A 46 -11.54 31.40 -13.48
CA ALA A 46 -12.15 30.08 -13.54
C ALA A 46 -11.82 29.23 -12.30
N PHE A 47 -10.57 29.26 -11.85
CA PHE A 47 -10.13 28.57 -10.63
C PHE A 47 -10.78 29.17 -9.38
N SER A 48 -10.81 30.50 -9.25
CA SER A 48 -11.46 31.19 -8.13
C SER A 48 -12.97 30.94 -8.08
N ALA A 49 -13.63 30.92 -9.24
CA ALA A 49 -15.05 30.58 -9.37
C ALA A 49 -15.32 29.11 -9.00
N ALA A 50 -14.38 28.20 -9.28
CA ALA A 50 -14.50 26.78 -8.92
C ALA A 50 -14.31 26.49 -7.42
N VAL A 51 -13.69 27.41 -6.66
CA VAL A 51 -13.46 27.28 -5.22
C VAL A 51 -14.69 27.71 -4.40
N GLY A 52 -15.55 28.59 -4.95
CA GLY A 52 -16.70 29.17 -4.25
C GLY A 52 -18.06 28.57 -4.62
N ASN A 53 -18.51 27.58 -3.83
CA ASN A 53 -19.92 27.20 -3.62
C ASN A 53 -20.59 26.15 -4.57
N ASN A 54 -21.76 25.68 -4.13
CA ASN A 54 -22.49 24.45 -4.44
C ASN A 54 -22.38 23.88 -5.87
N ARG A 55 -21.88 22.65 -5.98
CA ARG A 55 -21.47 21.98 -7.23
C ARG A 55 -22.64 21.30 -7.94
N GLY A 56 -23.51 22.09 -8.59
CA GLY A 56 -24.45 21.56 -9.59
C GLY A 56 -23.72 21.11 -10.87
N SER A 57 -24.32 20.20 -11.63
CA SER A 57 -23.84 19.83 -12.98
C SER A 57 -23.68 21.04 -13.91
N GLU A 58 -24.54 22.04 -13.71
CA GLU A 58 -24.61 23.25 -14.53
C GLU A 58 -23.31 24.06 -14.52
N PHE A 59 -22.63 24.14 -13.37
CA PHE A 59 -21.38 24.90 -13.25
C PHE A 59 -20.30 24.37 -14.20
N PHE A 60 -20.20 23.05 -14.34
CA PHE A 60 -19.24 22.39 -15.22
C PHE A 60 -19.52 22.72 -16.70
N PHE A 61 -20.79 22.65 -17.12
CA PHE A 61 -21.18 22.96 -18.49
C PHE A 61 -20.96 24.43 -18.85
N VAL A 62 -21.25 25.35 -17.94
CA VAL A 62 -21.01 26.79 -18.14
C VAL A 62 -19.51 27.08 -18.29
N LEU A 63 -18.68 26.53 -17.41
CA LEU A 63 -17.23 26.76 -17.42
C LEU A 63 -16.56 26.22 -18.70
N ILE A 64 -16.97 25.04 -19.14
CA ILE A 64 -16.45 24.45 -20.37
C ILE A 64 -16.93 25.20 -21.60
N THR A 65 -18.17 25.68 -21.61
CA THR A 65 -18.70 26.50 -22.71
C THR A 65 -17.89 27.80 -22.83
N LEU A 66 -17.63 28.48 -21.70
CA LEU A 66 -16.77 29.67 -21.67
C LEU A 66 -15.35 29.38 -22.16
N ALA A 67 -14.74 28.28 -21.70
CA ALA A 67 -13.42 27.85 -22.16
C ALA A 67 -13.43 27.58 -23.67
N PHE A 68 -14.44 26.89 -24.18
CA PHE A 68 -14.59 26.59 -25.62
C PHE A 68 -14.64 27.87 -26.46
N PHE A 69 -15.45 28.86 -26.06
CA PHE A 69 -15.53 30.14 -26.75
C PHE A 69 -14.22 30.94 -26.69
N THR A 70 -13.46 30.86 -25.59
CA THR A 70 -12.15 31.51 -25.50
C THR A 70 -11.08 30.87 -26.41
N PHE A 71 -11.17 29.56 -26.70
CA PHE A 71 -10.23 28.87 -27.59
C PHE A 71 -10.63 28.90 -29.06
N LEU A 72 -11.90 29.19 -29.37
CA LEU A 72 -12.42 29.25 -30.75
C LEU A 72 -11.60 30.17 -31.69
N PRO A 73 -11.10 31.35 -31.28
CA PRO A 73 -10.28 32.21 -32.14
C PRO A 73 -8.90 31.62 -32.48
N PHE A 74 -8.40 30.67 -31.68
CA PHE A 74 -7.09 30.04 -31.85
C PHE A 74 -7.15 28.77 -32.71
N ARG A 75 -8.36 28.43 -33.18
CA ARG A 75 -8.59 27.33 -34.10
C ARG A 75 -7.78 27.52 -35.38
N SER A 76 -6.93 26.55 -35.69
CA SER A 76 -6.21 26.51 -36.97
C SER A 76 -7.21 26.50 -38.14
N ARG A 77 -7.03 27.42 -39.09
CA ARG A 77 -7.88 27.51 -40.30
C ARG A 77 -7.80 26.27 -41.20
N ARG A 78 -6.86 25.35 -40.94
CA ARG A 78 -6.68 24.10 -41.69
C ARG A 78 -7.76 23.05 -41.41
N PHE A 79 -8.46 23.14 -40.29
CA PHE A 79 -9.51 22.20 -39.92
C PHE A 79 -10.90 22.81 -40.13
N PRO A 80 -11.92 22.07 -40.59
CA PRO A 80 -13.32 22.51 -40.63
C PRO A 80 -13.88 22.81 -39.23
N LEU A 81 -14.87 23.70 -39.14
CA LEU A 81 -15.51 24.07 -37.87
C LEU A 81 -16.18 22.86 -37.19
N VAL A 82 -16.76 21.97 -38.00
CA VAL A 82 -17.43 20.76 -37.53
C VAL A 82 -16.49 19.84 -36.76
N ILE A 83 -15.27 19.61 -37.25
CA ILE A 83 -14.27 18.76 -36.58
C ILE A 83 -13.88 19.35 -35.21
N PHE A 84 -13.76 20.68 -35.14
CA PHE A 84 -13.44 21.36 -33.89
C PHE A 84 -14.58 21.26 -32.86
N LEU A 85 -15.85 21.37 -33.30
CA LEU A 85 -17.02 21.20 -32.44
C LEU A 85 -17.15 19.77 -31.91
N VAL A 86 -16.94 18.76 -32.77
CA VAL A 86 -17.00 17.34 -32.38
C VAL A 86 -15.88 17.01 -31.39
N ALA A 87 -14.65 17.48 -31.63
CA ALA A 87 -13.54 17.30 -30.70
C ALA A 87 -13.81 17.99 -29.34
N GLY A 88 -14.38 19.20 -29.37
CA GLY A 88 -14.82 19.91 -28.17
C GLY A 88 -15.82 19.11 -27.37
N MET A 89 -16.88 18.60 -28.02
CA MET A 89 -17.92 17.79 -27.37
C MET A 89 -17.35 16.50 -26.76
N MET A 90 -16.42 15.82 -27.45
CA MET A 90 -15.73 14.65 -26.87
C MET A 90 -14.93 15.02 -25.62
N ILE A 91 -14.18 16.13 -25.65
CA ILE A 91 -13.42 16.60 -24.48
C ILE A 91 -14.36 16.91 -23.31
N VAL A 92 -15.52 17.54 -23.56
CA VAL A 92 -16.54 17.80 -22.52
C VAL A 92 -17.02 16.49 -21.90
N SER A 93 -17.41 15.52 -22.75
CA SER A 93 -17.94 14.23 -22.31
C SER A 93 -16.91 13.42 -21.51
N PHE A 94 -15.67 13.33 -22.00
CA PHE A 94 -14.59 12.65 -21.27
C PHE A 94 -14.27 13.35 -19.95
N SER A 95 -14.24 14.69 -19.93
CA SER A 95 -13.97 15.45 -18.71
C SER A 95 -15.09 15.30 -17.68
N TYR A 96 -16.35 15.26 -18.11
CA TYR A 96 -17.51 15.06 -17.23
C TYR A 96 -17.51 13.65 -16.66
N GLY A 97 -17.34 12.65 -17.52
CA GLY A 97 -17.26 11.24 -17.13
C GLY A 97 -16.09 10.97 -16.17
N GLY A 98 -14.91 11.52 -16.47
CA GLY A 98 -13.73 11.42 -15.61
C GLY A 98 -13.94 12.07 -14.24
N ASN A 99 -14.53 13.26 -14.18
CA ASN A 99 -14.81 13.95 -12.92
C ASN A 99 -15.85 13.18 -12.08
N ARG A 100 -16.95 12.72 -12.69
CA ARG A 100 -17.95 11.89 -12.00
C ARG A 100 -17.37 10.57 -11.50
N GLY A 101 -16.53 9.93 -12.31
CA GLY A 101 -15.80 8.72 -11.94
C GLY A 101 -14.86 8.95 -10.75
N TYR A 102 -14.08 10.04 -10.80
CA TYR A 102 -13.20 10.44 -9.70
C TYR A 102 -13.96 10.73 -8.42
N LEU A 103 -15.05 11.51 -8.48
CA LEU A 103 -15.86 11.83 -7.31
C LEU A 103 -16.46 10.57 -6.69
N LYS A 104 -17.03 9.67 -7.51
CA LYS A 104 -17.56 8.39 -7.04
C LYS A 104 -16.46 7.54 -6.40
N ALA A 105 -15.31 7.41 -7.05
CA ALA A 105 -14.17 6.68 -6.52
C ALA A 105 -13.65 7.29 -5.21
N HIS A 106 -13.55 8.62 -5.13
CA HIS A 106 -13.11 9.34 -3.93
C HIS A 106 -14.09 9.16 -2.77
N HIS A 107 -15.40 9.24 -3.02
CA HIS A 107 -16.42 8.98 -2.01
C HIS A 107 -16.37 7.53 -1.53
N THR A 108 -16.28 6.55 -2.44
CA THR A 108 -16.13 5.14 -2.07
C THR A 108 -14.84 4.89 -1.30
N LEU A 109 -13.72 5.48 -1.72
CA LEU A 109 -12.43 5.40 -1.01
C LEU A 109 -12.52 6.04 0.38
N LYS A 110 -13.19 7.18 0.51
CA LYS A 110 -13.38 7.86 1.79
C LYS A 110 -14.24 7.04 2.73
N GLU A 111 -15.33 6.44 2.25
CA GLU A 111 -16.17 5.56 3.07
C GLU A 111 -15.46 4.28 3.47
N VAL A 112 -14.69 3.68 2.56
CA VAL A 112 -13.85 2.50 2.85
C VAL A 112 -12.76 2.88 3.85
N PHE A 113 -12.11 4.02 3.66
CA PHE A 113 -11.05 4.49 4.56
C PHE A 113 -11.59 4.87 5.92
N VAL A 114 -12.74 5.54 6.03
CA VAL A 114 -13.36 5.87 7.32
C VAL A 114 -13.79 4.60 8.04
N ARG A 115 -14.41 3.65 7.36
CA ARG A 115 -14.77 2.35 7.96
C ARG A 115 -13.55 1.53 8.35
N TRP A 116 -12.54 1.47 7.49
CA TRP A 116 -11.28 0.80 7.79
C TRP A 116 -10.55 1.49 8.94
N ALA A 117 -10.43 2.81 8.92
CA ALA A 117 -9.76 3.58 9.96
C ALA A 117 -10.53 3.47 11.28
N GLN A 118 -11.86 3.47 11.26
CA GLN A 118 -12.69 3.31 12.44
C GLN A 118 -12.65 1.87 12.96
N ALA A 119 -12.67 0.85 12.11
CA ALA A 119 -12.44 -0.54 12.52
C ALA A 119 -11.01 -0.75 13.05
N TYR A 120 -10.02 -0.12 12.42
CA TYR A 120 -8.63 -0.12 12.87
C TYR A 120 -8.49 0.60 14.22
N TYR A 121 -9.09 1.79 14.38
CA TYR A 121 -9.08 2.55 15.63
C TYR A 121 -9.89 1.85 16.72
N GLU A 122 -11.08 1.31 16.43
CA GLU A 122 -11.90 0.57 17.39
C GLU A 122 -11.38 -0.83 17.69
N ARG A 123 -10.45 -1.38 16.91
CA ARG A 123 -9.77 -2.65 17.24
C ARG A 123 -8.43 -2.42 17.93
N HIS A 124 -7.76 -1.28 17.65
CA HIS A 124 -6.43 -0.96 18.19
C HIS A 124 -6.43 0.07 19.34
N TYR A 125 -7.48 0.90 19.56
CA TYR A 125 -7.56 2.03 20.54
C TYR A 125 -8.63 1.91 21.66
N GLN A 126 -9.28 0.77 21.89
CA GLN A 126 -10.47 0.65 22.77
C GLN A 126 -10.32 1.13 24.23
N ASN A 127 -11.38 1.75 24.74
CA ASN A 127 -11.81 1.57 26.13
C ASN A 127 -12.28 0.11 26.27
N PHE A 128 -11.34 -0.77 26.62
CA PHE A 128 -11.37 -2.24 26.47
C PHE A 128 -12.53 -3.01 27.14
N SER A 129 -13.47 -2.32 27.79
CA SER A 129 -14.70 -2.88 28.37
C SER A 129 -15.88 -2.92 27.39
N LYS A 130 -15.81 -2.20 26.27
CA LYS A 130 -16.88 -2.14 25.25
C LYS A 130 -16.35 -2.63 23.90
N VAL A 131 -17.17 -3.34 23.14
CA VAL A 131 -16.89 -3.72 21.75
C VAL A 131 -18.10 -3.33 20.91
N THR A 132 -17.87 -2.47 19.93
CA THR A 132 -18.84 -2.18 18.88
C THR A 132 -18.92 -3.41 17.98
N THR A 133 -20.05 -4.11 17.98
CA THR A 133 -20.28 -5.13 16.94
C THR A 133 -20.89 -4.44 15.72
N ALA A 134 -20.60 -4.94 14.53
CA ALA A 134 -21.14 -4.44 13.27
C ALA A 134 -22.63 -4.83 13.05
N LEU A 135 -23.34 -5.19 14.12
CA LEU A 135 -24.77 -5.47 14.09
C LEU A 135 -25.51 -4.19 13.66
N GLY A 136 -26.05 -4.17 12.45
CA GLY A 136 -26.81 -3.04 11.90
C GLY A 136 -26.05 -2.12 10.94
N ASP A 137 -24.76 -2.36 10.71
CA ASP A 137 -24.02 -1.70 9.65
C ASP A 137 -24.57 -2.09 8.26
N VAL A 138 -24.30 -1.26 7.24
CA VAL A 138 -24.77 -1.53 5.86
C VAL A 138 -23.59 -1.56 4.88
N GLY A 139 -23.55 -2.60 4.04
CA GLY A 139 -22.56 -2.77 2.97
C GLY A 139 -21.65 -3.99 3.17
N LYS A 140 -20.57 -4.07 2.39
CA LYS A 140 -19.63 -5.19 2.41
C LYS A 140 -18.49 -4.91 3.40
N MET A 141 -18.30 -5.77 4.38
CA MET A 141 -17.14 -5.71 5.28
C MET A 141 -15.87 -6.07 4.49
N LYS A 142 -14.82 -5.24 4.61
CA LYS A 142 -13.49 -5.54 4.07
C LYS A 142 -12.53 -5.73 5.23
N LEU A 143 -12.03 -6.95 5.38
CA LEU A 143 -11.08 -7.32 6.40
C LEU A 143 -9.65 -7.36 5.81
N SER A 144 -8.65 -7.12 6.64
CA SER A 144 -7.24 -7.01 6.25
C SER A 144 -6.57 -8.39 6.19
N GLY A 145 -5.76 -8.63 5.15
CA GLY A 145 -5.02 -9.88 4.99
C GLY A 145 -3.70 -9.94 5.77
N ALA A 146 -3.36 -8.91 6.56
CA ALA A 146 -2.10 -8.87 7.29
C ALA A 146 -2.00 -10.01 8.30
N ILE A 147 -0.85 -10.71 8.33
CA ILE A 147 -0.57 -11.77 9.30
C ILE A 147 -0.23 -11.13 10.65
N ILE A 148 -0.94 -11.57 11.70
CA ILE A 148 -0.80 -11.04 13.06
C ILE A 148 -0.26 -12.09 14.04
N MET A 149 -0.49 -13.39 13.80
CA MET A 149 0.05 -14.47 14.62
C MET A 149 0.58 -15.62 13.77
N HIS A 150 1.66 -16.25 14.27
CA HIS A 150 2.15 -17.55 13.81
C HIS A 150 2.01 -18.56 14.95
N LEU A 151 1.51 -19.74 14.63
CA LEU A 151 1.23 -20.83 15.55
C LEU A 151 2.02 -22.07 15.11
N GLN A 152 3.00 -22.47 15.91
CA GLN A 152 3.77 -23.68 15.63
C GLN A 152 3.14 -24.86 16.36
N SER A 153 2.33 -25.63 15.64
CA SER A 153 1.74 -26.86 16.14
C SER A 153 1.33 -27.78 15.01
N LYS A 154 1.47 -29.09 15.21
CA LYS A 154 0.93 -30.10 14.28
C LYS A 154 -0.60 -30.07 14.24
N LYS A 155 -1.23 -29.67 15.35
CA LYS A 155 -2.69 -29.61 15.50
C LYS A 155 -3.04 -28.37 16.33
N PRO A 156 -3.16 -27.19 15.71
CA PRO A 156 -3.48 -25.98 16.43
C PRO A 156 -4.91 -26.03 16.99
N PRO A 157 -5.21 -25.26 18.05
CA PRO A 157 -6.58 -25.03 18.47
C PRO A 157 -7.32 -24.31 17.33
N LYS A 158 -8.62 -24.61 17.17
CA LYS A 158 -9.43 -23.97 16.13
C LYS A 158 -9.68 -22.48 16.38
N LEU A 159 -9.66 -22.07 17.65
CA LEU A 159 -10.03 -20.73 18.10
C LEU A 159 -9.02 -20.24 19.14
N ILE A 160 -8.66 -18.96 19.04
CA ILE A 160 -7.84 -18.24 20.02
C ILE A 160 -8.68 -17.08 20.53
N LYS A 161 -8.92 -17.04 21.83
CA LYS A 161 -9.73 -16.04 22.51
C LYS A 161 -8.93 -14.78 22.80
N GLU A 162 -9.48 -13.63 22.46
CA GLU A 162 -9.00 -12.34 22.94
C GLU A 162 -9.83 -11.85 24.14
N ALA A 163 -11.15 -11.93 24.03
CA ALA A 163 -12.04 -11.38 25.05
C ALA A 163 -13.41 -12.06 25.06
N ALA A 164 -14.08 -11.99 26.21
CA ALA A 164 -15.47 -12.36 26.37
C ALA A 164 -16.27 -11.20 26.99
N PHE A 165 -17.58 -11.20 26.72
CA PHE A 165 -18.52 -10.15 27.09
C PHE A 165 -19.81 -10.76 27.61
N THR A 166 -20.42 -10.07 28.58
CA THR A 166 -21.58 -10.56 29.31
C THR A 166 -22.84 -9.77 29.00
N THR A 167 -22.74 -8.49 28.67
CA THR A 167 -23.93 -7.65 28.49
C THR A 167 -24.06 -7.21 27.05
N PHE A 168 -25.27 -7.34 26.52
CA PHE A 168 -25.62 -6.89 25.17
C PHE A 168 -26.63 -5.75 25.25
N GLY A 169 -26.39 -4.69 24.49
CA GLY A 169 -27.29 -3.55 24.38
C GLY A 169 -27.35 -3.01 22.95
N GLN A 170 -28.53 -3.08 22.34
CA GLN A 170 -28.80 -2.71 20.94
C GLN A 170 -27.91 -3.46 19.94
N THR A 171 -26.69 -2.99 19.75
CA THR A 171 -25.71 -3.47 18.76
C THR A 171 -24.30 -3.58 19.33
N VAL A 172 -24.16 -3.54 20.66
CA VAL A 172 -22.86 -3.45 21.33
C VAL A 172 -22.80 -4.49 22.44
N TRP A 173 -21.71 -5.25 22.45
CA TRP A 173 -21.36 -6.14 23.55
C TRP A 173 -20.36 -5.45 24.48
N TYR A 174 -20.58 -5.57 25.79
CA TYR A 174 -19.68 -4.98 26.77
C TYR A 174 -19.64 -5.79 28.05
N HIS A 175 -18.58 -5.57 28.82
CA HIS A 175 -18.38 -6.16 30.12
C HIS A 175 -17.94 -5.08 31.10
N ASN A 176 -18.75 -4.87 32.13
CA ASN A 176 -18.51 -3.85 33.14
C ASN A 176 -17.74 -4.46 34.31
N ASP A 177 -16.45 -4.74 34.10
CA ASP A 177 -15.56 -5.10 35.20
C ASP A 177 -14.81 -3.85 35.70
N LYS A 178 -14.88 -3.61 37.01
CA LYS A 178 -14.11 -2.55 37.65
C LYS A 178 -12.83 -3.07 38.29
N HIS A 179 -12.67 -4.39 38.42
CA HIS A 179 -11.58 -5.01 39.15
C HIS A 179 -10.76 -5.91 38.23
N LEU A 180 -9.54 -5.46 37.93
CA LEU A 180 -8.51 -6.28 37.29
C LEU A 180 -7.68 -6.96 38.38
N THR A 181 -7.43 -8.25 38.21
CA THR A 181 -6.54 -9.03 39.09
C THR A 181 -5.18 -9.18 38.42
N ASN A 182 -4.11 -8.80 39.12
CA ASN A 182 -2.76 -9.07 38.63
C ASN A 182 -2.48 -10.57 38.69
N ILE A 183 -1.79 -11.09 37.68
CA ILE A 183 -1.23 -12.43 37.66
C ILE A 183 0.25 -12.28 37.95
N ASP A 184 0.74 -12.96 38.98
CA ASP A 184 2.15 -12.95 39.32
C ASP A 184 2.90 -13.98 38.48
N ALA A 185 4.12 -13.63 38.06
CA ALA A 185 5.00 -14.56 37.35
C ALA A 185 5.66 -15.53 38.35
N GLU A 186 5.49 -16.83 38.11
CA GLU A 186 6.21 -17.87 38.83
C GLU A 186 7.50 -18.26 38.10
N LYS A 187 8.38 -19.03 38.77
CA LYS A 187 9.63 -19.54 38.17
C LYS A 187 9.36 -20.39 36.90
N SER A 188 8.19 -21.00 36.81
CA SER A 188 7.74 -21.87 35.72
C SER A 188 7.04 -21.11 34.59
N GLY A 189 6.69 -19.83 34.78
CA GLY A 189 5.92 -19.02 33.84
C GLY A 189 4.74 -18.29 34.50
N TRP A 190 3.79 -17.83 33.69
CA TRP A 190 2.56 -17.17 34.15
C TRP A 190 1.44 -18.20 34.30
N VAL A 191 1.00 -18.44 35.54
CA VAL A 191 -0.06 -19.39 35.84
C VAL A 191 -1.43 -18.73 35.59
N ILE A 192 -2.19 -19.31 34.66
CA ILE A 192 -3.46 -18.73 34.19
C ILE A 192 -4.67 -19.47 34.77
N SER A 193 -4.56 -20.79 34.90
CA SER A 193 -5.59 -21.67 35.43
C SER A 193 -5.20 -22.22 36.80
N GLU A 194 -6.19 -22.58 37.62
CA GLU A 194 -6.00 -23.34 38.86
C GLU A 194 -5.84 -24.84 38.59
N GLU A 195 -6.19 -25.33 37.40
CA GLU A 195 -6.01 -26.73 37.01
C GLU A 195 -4.56 -27.04 36.64
N GLU A 196 -4.15 -28.28 36.93
CA GLU A 196 -2.81 -28.75 36.57
C GLU A 196 -2.62 -28.82 35.05
N PRO A 197 -1.44 -28.41 34.54
CA PRO A 197 -1.13 -28.55 33.12
C PRO A 197 -1.15 -30.03 32.69
N ASN A 198 -1.75 -30.30 31.53
CA ASN A 198 -1.77 -31.62 30.95
C ASN A 198 -0.48 -31.92 30.15
N ASN A 199 -0.36 -33.17 29.68
CA ASN A 199 0.80 -33.66 28.93
C ASN A 199 0.73 -33.35 27.42
N LEU A 200 -0.16 -32.45 26.97
CA LEU A 200 -0.19 -32.06 25.56
C LEU A 200 1.06 -31.25 25.19
N PRO A 201 1.55 -31.38 23.93
CA PRO A 201 2.66 -30.56 23.48
C PRO A 201 2.29 -29.07 23.58
N PRO A 202 3.21 -28.21 24.04
CA PRO A 202 2.94 -26.79 24.14
C PRO A 202 2.70 -26.19 22.75
N LEU A 203 1.81 -25.21 22.68
CA LEU A 203 1.60 -24.40 21.49
C LEU A 203 2.50 -23.18 21.54
N HIS A 204 3.40 -23.06 20.57
CA HIS A 204 4.21 -21.86 20.42
C HIS A 204 3.44 -20.81 19.61
N ILE A 205 3.31 -19.61 20.17
CA ILE A 205 2.62 -18.47 19.55
C ILE A 205 3.59 -17.31 19.44
N SER A 206 3.76 -16.81 18.22
CA SER A 206 4.40 -15.53 17.97
C SER A 206 3.34 -14.52 17.53
N TYR A 207 3.08 -13.52 18.37
CA TYR A 207 2.01 -12.51 18.18
C TYR A 207 2.57 -11.11 18.02
N ARG A 208 2.24 -10.44 16.91
CA ARG A 208 2.61 -9.05 16.66
C ARG A 208 1.85 -8.14 17.62
N PHE A 209 2.58 -7.45 18.49
CA PHE A 209 2.05 -6.68 19.61
C PHE A 209 2.38 -5.19 19.46
N PRO A 210 1.64 -4.44 18.62
CA PRO A 210 2.07 -3.16 18.06
C PRO A 210 2.26 -2.02 19.07
N ARG A 211 1.71 -2.12 20.28
CA ARG A 211 1.61 -0.99 21.23
C ARG A 211 2.42 -1.14 22.50
N GLN A 212 3.18 -2.22 22.63
CA GLN A 212 3.83 -2.60 23.89
C GLN A 212 2.85 -2.80 25.05
N GLN A 213 1.54 -2.61 24.89
CA GLN A 213 0.48 -2.90 25.85
C GLN A 213 -0.80 -3.31 25.10
N GLY A 214 -1.64 -4.16 25.67
CA GLY A 214 -2.79 -4.71 24.96
C GLY A 214 -3.28 -6.06 25.48
N VAL A 215 -4.18 -6.69 24.71
CA VAL A 215 -4.78 -7.97 25.06
C VAL A 215 -3.86 -9.11 24.64
N LEU A 216 -3.74 -10.13 25.49
CA LEU A 216 -2.99 -11.35 25.18
C LEU A 216 -3.97 -12.43 24.67
N PRO A 217 -3.92 -12.78 23.37
CA PRO A 217 -4.77 -13.82 22.83
C PRO A 217 -4.31 -15.20 23.33
N LEU A 218 -5.25 -15.98 23.86
CA LEU A 218 -4.99 -17.32 24.41
C LEU A 218 -6.02 -18.35 23.93
N PRO A 219 -5.60 -19.59 23.68
CA PRO A 219 -6.53 -20.70 23.52
C PRO A 219 -7.43 -20.89 24.75
N TYR A 220 -8.62 -21.44 24.51
CA TYR A 220 -9.65 -21.76 25.51
C TYR A 220 -9.06 -22.42 26.78
N ASN A 221 -8.38 -23.55 26.63
CA ASN A 221 -7.83 -24.33 27.73
C ASN A 221 -6.38 -23.98 28.11
N ALA A 222 -5.97 -22.71 28.00
CA ALA A 222 -4.64 -22.27 28.41
C ALA A 222 -4.46 -22.31 29.94
N ALA A 223 -3.45 -23.04 30.42
CA ALA A 223 -3.18 -23.23 31.85
C ALA A 223 -1.94 -22.47 32.32
N LEU A 224 -0.85 -22.54 31.55
CA LEU A 224 0.44 -21.94 31.89
C LEU A 224 1.06 -21.31 30.65
N ILE A 225 1.62 -20.12 30.80
CA ILE A 225 2.36 -19.44 29.73
C ILE A 225 3.85 -19.40 30.06
N ARG A 226 4.69 -19.92 29.17
CA ARG A 226 6.16 -19.90 29.30
C ARG A 226 6.79 -18.95 28.30
N ARG A 227 8.01 -18.50 28.60
CA ARG A 227 8.84 -17.62 27.74
C ARG A 227 8.25 -16.25 27.41
N LEU A 228 7.07 -15.91 27.93
CA LEU A 228 6.45 -14.60 27.74
C LEU A 228 7.21 -13.52 28.53
N ASN A 229 7.94 -12.68 27.79
CA ASN A 229 8.74 -11.58 28.33
C ASN A 229 7.93 -10.27 28.37
N VAL A 230 7.14 -10.10 29.44
CA VAL A 230 6.30 -8.92 29.68
C VAL A 230 6.46 -8.42 31.11
N ALA A 231 6.18 -7.14 31.37
CA ALA A 231 6.33 -6.55 32.70
C ALA A 231 5.23 -6.99 33.69
N GLY A 232 4.06 -7.38 33.19
CA GLY A 232 2.94 -7.79 34.03
C GLY A 232 1.71 -8.17 33.20
N ILE A 233 0.93 -9.11 33.75
CA ILE A 233 -0.36 -9.52 33.18
C ILE A 233 -1.46 -9.20 34.20
N GLU A 234 -2.55 -8.62 33.71
CA GLU A 234 -3.80 -8.46 34.45
C GLU A 234 -4.89 -9.32 33.80
N ARG A 235 -5.83 -9.82 34.59
CA ARG A 235 -7.02 -10.51 34.08
C ARG A 235 -8.29 -9.94 34.67
N ASN A 236 -9.36 -10.00 33.87
CA ASN A 236 -10.72 -9.72 34.33
C ASN A 236 -11.48 -11.01 34.71
N SER A 237 -12.70 -10.86 35.21
CA SER A 237 -13.56 -11.97 35.65
C SER A 237 -14.07 -12.90 34.54
N VAL A 238 -13.90 -12.53 33.26
CA VAL A 238 -14.40 -13.28 32.09
C VAL A 238 -13.28 -13.84 31.22
N GLY A 239 -12.05 -13.85 31.73
CA GLY A 239 -10.91 -14.49 31.07
C GLY A 239 -10.30 -13.68 29.92
N LYS A 240 -10.35 -12.36 30.01
CA LYS A 240 -9.54 -11.45 29.19
C LYS A 240 -8.21 -11.17 29.91
N PHE A 241 -7.11 -11.34 29.18
CA PHE A 241 -5.75 -11.12 29.69
C PHE A 241 -5.16 -9.86 29.08
N PHE A 242 -4.59 -9.00 29.94
CA PHE A 242 -4.03 -7.71 29.59
C PHE A 242 -2.55 -7.69 29.91
N VAL A 243 -1.73 -7.36 28.92
CA VAL A 243 -0.29 -7.15 29.08
C VAL A 243 -0.04 -5.66 29.26
N LYS A 244 0.59 -5.30 30.37
CA LYS A 244 0.92 -3.90 30.73
C LYS A 244 2.03 -3.31 29.87
N GLU A 245 3.11 -4.07 29.70
CA GLU A 245 4.27 -3.66 28.91
C GLU A 245 4.94 -4.89 28.30
N GLY A 246 5.34 -4.84 27.03
CA GLY A 246 5.97 -5.95 26.31
C GLY A 246 6.62 -5.51 24.99
N PRO A 247 7.46 -6.37 24.39
CA PRO A 247 8.09 -6.11 23.09
C PRO A 247 7.06 -6.08 21.94
N PRO A 248 7.42 -5.50 20.77
CA PRO A 248 6.53 -5.42 19.61
C PRO A 248 6.16 -6.79 18.98
N LEU A 249 6.87 -7.84 19.36
CA LEU A 249 6.55 -9.23 19.01
C LEU A 249 6.61 -10.03 20.31
N LEU A 250 5.46 -10.54 20.74
CA LEU A 250 5.38 -11.47 21.87
C LEU A 250 5.64 -12.88 21.34
N ASP A 251 6.55 -13.58 21.99
CA ASP A 251 6.92 -14.94 21.65
C ASP A 251 6.79 -15.80 22.91
N TYR A 252 5.84 -16.75 22.91
CA TYR A 252 5.45 -17.47 24.12
C TYR A 252 4.92 -18.86 23.83
N ASP A 253 5.03 -19.74 24.83
CA ASP A 253 4.42 -21.06 24.78
C ASP A 253 3.21 -21.13 25.69
N VAL A 254 2.15 -21.75 25.18
CA VAL A 254 0.95 -22.07 25.95
C VAL A 254 0.96 -23.56 26.25
N VAL A 255 0.88 -23.89 27.53
CA VAL A 255 0.61 -25.25 28.02
C VAL A 255 -0.87 -25.34 28.39
N PHE A 256 -1.49 -26.47 28.04
CA PHE A 256 -2.93 -26.67 28.14
C PHE A 256 -3.33 -27.37 29.44
N ALA A 257 -4.60 -27.25 29.82
CA ALA A 257 -5.30 -28.11 30.78
C ALA A 257 -6.41 -28.91 30.08
N ASP A 258 -6.98 -29.88 30.80
CA ASP A 258 -8.03 -30.77 30.28
C ASP A 258 -9.41 -30.09 30.28
N ASP A 259 -9.75 -29.31 31.31
CA ASP A 259 -10.95 -28.49 31.35
C ASP A 259 -10.58 -27.01 31.60
N GLU A 260 -11.32 -26.08 30.97
CA GLU A 260 -11.14 -24.64 31.22
C GLU A 260 -11.98 -24.23 32.41
N THR A 261 -11.41 -23.38 33.27
CA THR A 261 -12.20 -22.62 34.25
C THR A 261 -11.69 -21.19 34.39
N LEU A 262 -12.35 -20.24 33.72
CA LEU A 262 -12.27 -18.83 34.08
C LEU A 262 -13.64 -18.30 34.53
N GLY A 263 -13.82 -18.35 35.85
CA GLY A 263 -14.94 -17.74 36.56
C GLY A 263 -16.23 -18.56 36.53
N LYS A 264 -17.01 -18.49 37.61
CA LYS A 264 -18.38 -19.03 37.66
C LYS A 264 -19.33 -18.10 36.90
N PRO A 265 -20.47 -18.61 36.40
CA PRO A 265 -21.48 -17.75 35.79
C PRO A 265 -22.04 -16.73 36.78
N SER A 266 -22.30 -15.54 36.26
CA SER A 266 -22.91 -14.41 36.95
C SER A 266 -24.33 -14.17 36.45
N ARG A 267 -25.10 -13.30 37.12
CA ARG A 267 -26.44 -12.91 36.62
C ARG A 267 -26.40 -12.23 35.25
N ALA A 268 -25.29 -11.56 34.91
CA ALA A 268 -25.12 -10.93 33.60
C ALA A 268 -25.08 -11.97 32.47
N ASP A 269 -24.58 -13.18 32.75
CA ASP A 269 -24.50 -14.29 31.80
C ASP A 269 -25.87 -14.89 31.43
N LEU A 270 -26.95 -14.44 32.09
CA LEU A 270 -28.34 -14.82 31.83
C LEU A 270 -29.21 -13.65 31.34
N THR A 271 -28.63 -12.45 31.23
CA THR A 271 -29.39 -11.24 30.92
C THR A 271 -29.72 -11.15 29.43
N ILE A 272 -30.97 -10.81 29.10
CA ILE A 272 -31.49 -10.67 27.74
C ILE A 272 -32.03 -9.25 27.58
N PRO A 273 -31.77 -8.56 26.45
CA PRO A 273 -32.35 -7.23 26.19
C PRO A 273 -33.87 -7.28 26.10
N LYS A 274 -34.54 -6.25 26.61
CA LYS A 274 -36.01 -6.16 26.59
C LYS A 274 -36.59 -6.14 25.18
N ALA A 275 -35.92 -5.47 24.24
CA ALA A 275 -36.36 -5.35 22.85
C ALA A 275 -36.45 -6.72 22.16
N ASP A 276 -35.48 -7.60 22.41
CA ASP A 276 -35.39 -8.91 21.73
C ASP A 276 -36.10 -10.03 22.50
N TYR A 277 -36.43 -9.83 23.78
CA TYR A 277 -36.94 -10.88 24.67
C TYR A 277 -38.16 -11.62 24.11
N LYS A 278 -39.15 -10.88 23.59
CA LYS A 278 -40.38 -11.45 23.05
C LYS A 278 -40.09 -12.36 21.85
N VAL A 279 -39.34 -11.85 20.88
CA VAL A 279 -38.98 -12.59 19.65
C VAL A 279 -38.15 -13.83 19.98
N LEU A 280 -37.17 -13.69 20.88
CA LEU A 280 -36.32 -14.81 21.29
C LEU A 280 -37.11 -15.91 22.02
N SER A 281 -38.06 -15.51 22.87
CA SER A 281 -38.92 -16.43 23.60
C SER A 281 -39.86 -17.20 22.64
N GLU A 282 -40.45 -16.51 21.66
CA GLU A 282 -41.27 -17.15 20.62
C GLU A 282 -40.48 -18.19 19.80
N ILE A 283 -39.22 -17.88 19.45
CA ILE A 283 -38.32 -18.82 18.74
C ILE A 283 -38.01 -20.04 19.62
N VAL A 284 -37.65 -19.80 20.88
CA VAL A 284 -37.30 -20.87 21.83
C VAL A 284 -38.48 -21.78 22.15
N ASP A 285 -39.68 -21.22 22.31
CA ASP A 285 -40.91 -21.99 22.50
C ASP A 285 -41.17 -22.90 21.29
N GLY A 286 -40.84 -22.43 20.08
CA GLY A 286 -40.88 -23.21 18.84
C GLY A 286 -39.93 -24.41 18.80
N PHE A 287 -38.88 -24.46 19.63
CA PHE A 287 -38.00 -25.63 19.73
C PHE A 287 -38.68 -26.82 20.41
N ALA A 288 -39.79 -26.59 21.15
CA ALA A 288 -40.57 -27.61 21.83
C ALA A 288 -39.75 -28.53 22.77
N LEU A 289 -38.69 -27.99 23.37
CA LEU A 289 -37.83 -28.75 24.29
C LEU A 289 -38.49 -28.96 25.66
N PRO A 290 -38.37 -30.16 26.26
CA PRO A 290 -38.78 -30.38 27.64
C PRO A 290 -38.10 -29.41 28.62
N LYS A 291 -38.81 -28.96 29.67
CA LYS A 291 -38.24 -28.07 30.69
C LYS A 291 -36.98 -28.63 31.38
N LYS A 292 -36.85 -29.95 31.45
CA LYS A 292 -35.71 -30.66 32.06
C LYS A 292 -34.58 -30.98 31.07
N SER A 293 -34.63 -30.45 29.85
CA SER A 293 -33.59 -30.70 28.86
C SER A 293 -32.21 -30.25 29.32
N SER A 294 -31.21 -31.07 28.99
CA SER A 294 -29.81 -30.82 29.33
C SER A 294 -29.28 -29.58 28.59
N VAL A 295 -28.16 -29.01 29.08
CA VAL A 295 -27.49 -27.90 28.38
C VAL A 295 -27.11 -28.31 26.96
N PHE A 296 -26.66 -29.55 26.77
CA PHE A 296 -26.28 -30.09 25.47
C PHE A 296 -27.47 -30.13 24.49
N GLU A 297 -28.62 -30.63 24.91
CA GLU A 297 -29.85 -30.65 24.08
C GLU A 297 -30.29 -29.24 23.67
N ARG A 298 -30.14 -28.26 24.57
CA ARG A 298 -30.48 -26.85 24.29
C ARG A 298 -29.50 -26.23 23.28
N VAL A 299 -28.21 -26.54 23.38
CA VAL A 299 -27.19 -26.13 22.40
C VAL A 299 -27.48 -26.75 21.04
N GLU A 300 -27.77 -28.05 20.98
CA GLU A 300 -28.05 -28.76 19.73
C GLU A 300 -29.30 -28.18 19.03
N ALA A 301 -30.33 -27.81 19.77
CA ALA A 301 -31.52 -27.17 19.19
C ALA A 301 -31.21 -25.81 18.56
N VAL A 302 -30.37 -24.99 19.21
CA VAL A 302 -29.93 -23.70 18.70
C VAL A 302 -29.04 -23.88 17.47
N GLU A 303 -28.09 -24.82 17.50
CA GLU A 303 -27.26 -25.20 16.35
C GLU A 303 -28.12 -25.62 15.17
N ARG A 304 -29.10 -26.51 15.37
CA ARG A 304 -30.00 -26.99 14.33
C ARG A 304 -30.82 -25.86 13.71
N TYR A 305 -31.32 -24.93 14.53
CA TYR A 305 -32.06 -23.77 14.07
C TYR A 305 -31.18 -22.86 13.19
N LEU A 306 -29.99 -22.48 13.70
CA LEU A 306 -29.09 -21.58 12.99
C LEU A 306 -28.39 -22.22 11.78
N ASN A 307 -28.28 -23.55 11.72
CA ASN A 307 -27.74 -24.24 10.55
C ASN A 307 -28.59 -24.07 9.28
N THR A 308 -29.84 -23.59 9.42
CA THR A 308 -30.70 -23.23 8.28
C THR A 308 -30.41 -21.84 7.69
N PHE A 309 -29.54 -21.07 8.33
CA PHE A 309 -29.17 -19.72 7.95
C PHE A 309 -27.91 -19.74 7.07
N SER A 310 -27.65 -18.67 6.33
CA SER A 310 -26.45 -18.60 5.46
C SER A 310 -25.47 -17.51 5.90
N TYR A 311 -24.18 -17.79 5.73
CA TYR A 311 -23.14 -16.78 6.00
C TYR A 311 -23.15 -15.68 4.92
N SER A 312 -22.98 -14.42 5.32
CA SER A 312 -22.78 -13.31 4.39
C SER A 312 -22.06 -12.12 5.03
N LEU A 313 -21.05 -11.60 4.34
CA LEU A 313 -20.39 -10.33 4.69
C LEU A 313 -21.15 -9.09 4.17
N THR A 314 -22.30 -9.28 3.51
CA THR A 314 -23.14 -8.17 3.05
C THR A 314 -24.16 -7.85 4.12
N LEU A 315 -23.93 -6.75 4.82
CA LEU A 315 -24.73 -6.35 5.96
C LEU A 315 -26.01 -5.64 5.50
N SER A 316 -27.13 -6.10 6.05
CA SER A 316 -28.44 -5.47 5.93
C SER A 316 -28.74 -4.80 7.27
N GLY A 317 -29.19 -3.54 7.25
CA GLY A 317 -29.58 -2.82 8.47
C GLY A 317 -30.82 -3.45 9.13
N ALA A 318 -31.41 -2.76 10.11
CA ALA A 318 -32.61 -3.25 10.80
C ALA A 318 -33.84 -3.41 9.88
N GLY A 319 -33.91 -2.66 8.77
CA GLY A 319 -35.09 -2.67 7.89
C GLY A 319 -36.32 -2.19 8.65
N ASP A 320 -37.42 -2.95 8.57
CA ASP A 320 -38.69 -2.67 9.25
C ASP A 320 -38.76 -3.28 10.68
N TYR A 321 -37.69 -3.90 11.17
CA TYR A 321 -37.64 -4.52 12.49
C TYR A 321 -37.05 -3.58 13.56
N GLU A 322 -37.36 -3.84 14.82
CA GLU A 322 -36.87 -3.01 15.95
C GLU A 322 -35.36 -3.10 16.12
N THR A 323 -34.77 -4.27 15.87
CA THR A 323 -33.33 -4.50 15.97
C THR A 323 -32.77 -5.22 14.73
N PRO A 324 -31.50 -5.00 14.36
CA PRO A 324 -30.83 -5.78 13.32
C PRO A 324 -30.84 -7.29 13.61
N LEU A 325 -30.78 -7.67 14.89
CA LEU A 325 -30.85 -9.07 15.30
C LEU A 325 -32.22 -9.69 14.98
N GLN A 326 -33.32 -8.98 15.21
CA GLN A 326 -34.65 -9.44 14.84
C GLN A 326 -34.78 -9.62 13.33
N ASN A 327 -34.29 -8.67 12.53
CA ASN A 327 -34.27 -8.78 11.08
C ASN A 327 -33.49 -10.03 10.62
N PHE A 328 -32.34 -10.30 11.25
CA PHE A 328 -31.55 -11.50 11.00
C PHE A 328 -32.34 -12.79 11.32
N LEU A 329 -32.92 -12.89 12.51
CA LEU A 329 -33.62 -14.10 12.98
C LEU A 329 -34.92 -14.38 12.21
N LEU A 330 -35.68 -13.34 11.87
CA LEU A 330 -37.03 -13.47 11.34
C LEU A 330 -37.10 -13.37 9.82
N HIS A 331 -36.20 -12.61 9.19
CA HIS A 331 -36.33 -12.25 7.79
C HIS A 331 -35.11 -12.61 6.94
N THR A 332 -33.97 -11.93 7.13
CA THR A 332 -32.84 -12.09 6.21
C THR A 332 -32.23 -13.47 6.28
N LYS A 333 -32.20 -14.06 7.49
CA LYS A 333 -31.54 -15.34 7.80
C LYS A 333 -30.12 -15.46 7.25
N ARG A 334 -29.46 -14.30 7.11
CA ARG A 334 -28.15 -14.16 6.48
C ARG A 334 -27.32 -13.10 7.23
N GLY A 335 -26.13 -13.47 7.67
CA GLY A 335 -25.27 -12.61 8.46
C GLY A 335 -23.85 -13.15 8.63
N HIS A 336 -22.96 -12.36 9.22
CA HIS A 336 -21.60 -12.75 9.58
C HIS A 336 -21.53 -13.33 11.00
N CYS A 337 -20.34 -13.73 11.44
CA CYS A 337 -20.11 -14.43 12.71
C CYS A 337 -20.70 -13.72 13.93
N GLU A 338 -20.72 -12.39 13.97
CA GLU A 338 -21.28 -11.64 15.09
C GLU A 338 -22.79 -11.82 15.26
N PHE A 339 -23.57 -11.95 14.16
CA PHE A 339 -25.00 -12.26 14.23
C PHE A 339 -25.24 -13.66 14.78
N PHE A 340 -24.49 -14.64 14.28
CA PHE A 340 -24.61 -16.03 14.73
C PHE A 340 -24.23 -16.17 16.21
N ALA A 341 -23.09 -15.64 16.62
CA ALA A 341 -22.65 -15.67 18.02
C ALA A 341 -23.64 -14.94 18.95
N THR A 342 -24.13 -13.76 18.56
CA THR A 342 -25.12 -13.00 19.34
C THR A 342 -26.43 -13.76 19.48
N ALA A 343 -26.96 -14.31 18.37
CA ALA A 343 -28.18 -15.11 18.38
C ALA A 343 -28.02 -16.34 19.28
N THR A 344 -26.91 -17.06 19.17
CA THR A 344 -26.64 -18.25 19.98
C THR A 344 -26.61 -17.93 21.47
N VAL A 345 -25.89 -16.90 21.87
CA VAL A 345 -25.83 -16.48 23.27
C VAL A 345 -27.23 -16.15 23.80
N LEU A 346 -28.00 -15.35 23.06
CA LEU A 346 -29.31 -14.88 23.53
C LEU A 346 -30.39 -15.97 23.51
N LEU A 347 -30.38 -16.86 22.52
CA LEU A 347 -31.29 -18.02 22.46
C LEU A 347 -30.99 -19.02 23.61
N LEU A 348 -29.73 -19.21 23.97
CA LEU A 348 -29.35 -20.05 25.11
C LEU A 348 -29.71 -19.39 26.45
N ARG A 349 -29.51 -18.08 26.60
CA ARG A 349 -29.92 -17.34 27.80
C ARG A 349 -31.42 -17.36 28.01
N THR A 350 -32.20 -17.29 26.94
CA THR A 350 -33.67 -17.40 26.98
C THR A 350 -34.11 -18.76 27.54
N GLN A 351 -33.29 -19.79 27.35
CA GLN A 351 -33.48 -21.13 27.90
C GLN A 351 -32.91 -21.31 29.31
N GLY A 352 -32.40 -20.24 29.95
CA GLY A 352 -31.80 -20.29 31.29
C GLY A 352 -30.37 -20.85 31.32
N VAL A 353 -29.70 -20.98 30.17
CA VAL A 353 -28.32 -21.43 30.09
C VAL A 353 -27.38 -20.21 30.15
N PRO A 354 -26.46 -20.12 31.11
CA PRO A 354 -25.49 -19.04 31.14
C PRO A 354 -24.57 -19.11 29.91
N ALA A 355 -24.52 -18.02 29.16
CA ALA A 355 -23.72 -17.93 27.94
C ALA A 355 -23.03 -16.56 27.83
N ARG A 356 -21.86 -16.48 27.19
CA ARG A 356 -21.06 -15.28 26.95
C ARG A 356 -20.77 -15.12 25.47
N TYR A 357 -20.67 -13.88 25.02
CA TYR A 357 -20.21 -13.55 23.68
C TYR A 357 -18.68 -13.44 23.71
N ALA A 358 -17.98 -14.22 22.90
CA ALA A 358 -16.53 -14.22 22.83
C ALA A 358 -16.03 -13.81 21.44
N ILE A 359 -14.88 -13.16 21.42
CA ILE A 359 -14.18 -12.76 20.20
C ILE A 359 -12.72 -13.18 20.26
N GLY A 360 -12.13 -13.30 19.10
CA GLY A 360 -10.71 -13.51 18.90
C GLY A 360 -10.49 -13.91 17.46
N TYR A 361 -9.80 -15.02 17.23
CA TYR A 361 -9.45 -15.45 15.88
C TYR A 361 -9.69 -16.94 15.66
N ALA A 362 -10.13 -17.27 14.45
CA ALA A 362 -10.10 -18.64 13.99
C ALA A 362 -8.74 -19.01 13.41
N VAL A 363 -8.37 -20.28 13.54
CA VAL A 363 -7.12 -20.82 13.02
C VAL A 363 -7.47 -21.92 12.02
N SER A 364 -7.16 -21.65 10.75
CA SER A 364 -7.42 -22.60 9.65
C SER A 364 -6.35 -22.58 8.58
N GLU A 365 -5.67 -21.45 8.39
CA GLU A 365 -4.71 -21.26 7.32
C GLU A 365 -3.33 -21.79 7.73
N LYS A 366 -2.79 -22.70 6.91
CA LYS A 366 -1.40 -23.14 7.02
C LYS A 366 -0.54 -22.20 6.17
N ASP A 367 0.60 -21.78 6.69
CA ASP A 367 1.55 -20.95 5.96
C ASP A 367 2.07 -21.70 4.73
N GLU A 368 2.29 -20.98 3.62
CA GLU A 368 2.88 -21.54 2.41
C GLU A 368 4.41 -21.65 2.53
N TYR A 369 5.02 -20.81 3.37
CA TYR A 369 6.48 -20.71 3.51
C TYR A 369 7.05 -21.43 4.74
N SER A 370 6.19 -21.93 5.63
CA SER A 370 6.57 -22.66 6.84
C SER A 370 5.59 -23.79 7.16
N ASP A 371 5.94 -24.68 8.09
CA ASP A 371 5.03 -25.70 8.61
C ASP A 371 4.07 -25.18 9.69
N ASP A 372 4.04 -23.85 9.89
CA ASP A 372 3.24 -23.18 10.91
C ASP A 372 1.83 -22.87 10.40
N TYR A 373 0.93 -22.59 11.34
CA TYR A 373 -0.36 -21.98 11.03
C TYR A 373 -0.27 -20.47 11.19
N ILE A 374 -0.93 -19.74 10.31
CA ILE A 374 -1.00 -18.28 10.38
C ILE A 374 -2.41 -17.84 10.71
N VAL A 375 -2.48 -16.71 11.42
CA VAL A 375 -3.72 -16.00 11.69
C VAL A 375 -3.56 -14.60 11.17
N ARG A 376 -4.54 -14.18 10.39
CA ARG A 376 -4.62 -12.86 9.78
C ARG A 376 -5.66 -12.02 10.49
N GLU A 377 -5.57 -10.71 10.29
CA GLU A 377 -6.53 -9.76 10.86
C GLU A 377 -7.97 -10.03 10.40
N ARG A 378 -8.15 -10.62 9.22
CA ARG A 378 -9.44 -11.07 8.68
C ARG A 378 -10.00 -12.35 9.29
N ASP A 379 -9.18 -13.14 9.97
CA ASP A 379 -9.64 -14.36 10.64
C ASP A 379 -10.29 -14.05 12.00
N GLY A 380 -10.50 -12.75 12.28
CA GLY A 380 -11.26 -12.27 13.42
C GLY A 380 -12.64 -12.91 13.45
N HIS A 381 -12.95 -13.60 14.54
CA HIS A 381 -14.13 -14.45 14.65
C HIS A 381 -14.85 -14.22 15.99
N ALA A 382 -16.15 -14.48 16.00
CA ALA A 382 -17.01 -14.38 17.16
C ALA A 382 -17.77 -15.69 17.39
N TRP A 383 -17.89 -16.09 18.65
CA TRP A 383 -18.59 -17.33 19.05
C TRP A 383 -19.27 -17.17 20.42
N ALA A 384 -20.00 -18.20 20.85
CA ALA A 384 -20.60 -18.27 22.18
C ALA A 384 -19.76 -19.15 23.12
N GLU A 385 -19.60 -18.74 24.38
CA GLU A 385 -19.13 -19.62 25.45
C GLU A 385 -20.30 -19.97 26.35
N VAL A 386 -20.50 -21.25 26.65
CA VAL A 386 -21.68 -21.77 27.34
C VAL A 386 -21.27 -22.51 28.60
N TYR A 387 -21.88 -22.19 29.74
CA TYR A 387 -21.58 -22.90 30.98
C TYR A 387 -22.41 -24.18 31.08
N ASN A 388 -21.73 -25.34 31.12
CA ASN A 388 -22.38 -26.65 31.15
C ASN A 388 -22.69 -27.15 32.58
N GLY A 389 -22.47 -26.32 33.60
CA GLY A 389 -22.61 -26.68 35.02
C GLY A 389 -21.29 -27.03 35.71
N LYS A 390 -20.24 -27.33 34.95
CA LYS A 390 -18.89 -27.57 35.46
C LYS A 390 -17.90 -26.54 34.92
N ALA A 391 -17.84 -26.44 33.60
CA ALA A 391 -16.93 -25.60 32.86
C ALA A 391 -17.68 -24.76 31.82
N TRP A 392 -17.03 -23.70 31.36
CA TRP A 392 -17.44 -23.09 30.10
C TRP A 392 -17.15 -24.08 28.97
N LYS A 393 -17.80 -23.91 27.82
CA LYS A 393 -17.50 -24.64 26.58
C LYS A 393 -17.73 -23.72 25.40
N THR A 394 -16.85 -23.76 24.42
CA THR A 394 -17.02 -23.01 23.18
C THR A 394 -18.09 -23.63 22.30
N VAL A 395 -19.01 -22.81 21.82
CA VAL A 395 -20.08 -23.15 20.88
C VAL A 395 -20.03 -22.14 19.73
N ASP A 396 -19.73 -22.64 18.53
CA ASP A 396 -19.73 -21.83 17.31
C ASP A 396 -20.78 -22.37 16.34
N THR A 397 -21.82 -21.58 16.15
CA THR A 397 -22.95 -21.90 15.27
C THR A 397 -22.79 -21.30 13.88
N THR A 398 -21.64 -20.72 13.56
CA THR A 398 -21.38 -20.10 12.25
C THR A 398 -21.21 -21.20 11.19
N PRO A 399 -21.93 -21.15 10.05
CA PRO A 399 -21.85 -22.21 9.04
C PRO A 399 -20.44 -22.38 8.47
N ALA A 400 -19.87 -23.58 8.50
CA ALA A 400 -18.46 -23.86 8.15
C ALA A 400 -18.00 -23.40 6.75
N VAL A 401 -18.92 -23.02 5.85
CA VAL A 401 -18.62 -22.46 4.53
C VAL A 401 -17.94 -21.07 4.63
N TRP A 402 -18.06 -20.39 5.76
CA TRP A 402 -17.56 -19.03 5.97
C TRP A 402 -16.07 -18.86 5.62
N PHE A 403 -15.21 -19.83 5.94
CA PHE A 403 -13.77 -19.80 5.64
C PHE A 403 -13.47 -19.61 4.14
N GLY A 404 -14.23 -20.32 3.28
CA GLY A 404 -14.05 -20.23 1.83
C GLY A 404 -14.60 -18.93 1.24
N GLU A 405 -15.56 -18.28 1.90
CA GLU A 405 -16.12 -17.01 1.48
C GLU A 405 -15.14 -15.84 1.76
N ASP A 406 -14.43 -15.91 2.88
CA ASP A 406 -13.42 -14.91 3.29
C ASP A 406 -12.15 -15.02 2.44
N ALA A 407 -11.67 -16.24 2.18
CA ALA A 407 -10.52 -16.49 1.30
C ALA A 407 -10.75 -16.02 -0.14
N LYS A 408 -12.00 -16.06 -0.66
CA LYS A 408 -12.33 -15.51 -1.99
C LYS A 408 -12.18 -14.00 -2.09
N ASN A 409 -12.14 -13.29 -0.96
CA ASN A 409 -11.92 -11.85 -0.92
C ASN A 409 -10.43 -11.47 -0.76
N ALA A 410 -9.52 -12.45 -0.79
CA ALA A 410 -8.08 -12.26 -0.75
C ALA A 410 -7.59 -11.33 -1.87
N SER A 411 -6.52 -10.58 -1.58
CA SER A 411 -5.93 -9.67 -2.55
C SER A 411 -5.10 -10.44 -3.59
N ILE A 412 -5.07 -9.96 -4.83
CA ILE A 412 -4.19 -10.54 -5.87
C ILE A 412 -2.70 -10.35 -5.51
N PHE A 413 -2.40 -9.38 -4.63
CA PHE A 413 -1.04 -9.11 -4.15
C PHE A 413 -0.68 -9.85 -2.85
N GLU A 414 -1.57 -10.70 -2.35
CA GLU A 414 -1.42 -11.33 -1.03
C GLU A 414 -0.17 -12.20 -0.93
N ASN A 415 0.12 -13.05 -1.93
CA ASN A 415 1.34 -13.87 -1.91
C ASN A 415 2.62 -13.04 -1.81
N ILE A 416 2.64 -11.84 -2.40
CA ILE A 416 3.80 -10.94 -2.31
C ILE A 416 3.90 -10.33 -0.91
N SER A 417 2.78 -9.89 -0.33
CA SER A 417 2.79 -9.38 1.05
C SER A 417 3.17 -10.47 2.04
N ASP A 418 2.72 -11.70 1.83
CA ASP A 418 3.00 -12.84 2.70
C ASP A 418 4.47 -13.20 2.68
N PHE A 419 5.11 -13.19 1.51
CA PHE A 419 6.55 -13.38 1.42
C PHE A 419 7.32 -12.27 2.16
N ILE A 420 6.91 -11.01 2.02
CA ILE A 420 7.53 -9.90 2.75
C ILE A 420 7.31 -10.06 4.25
N ASP A 421 6.11 -10.41 4.68
CA ASP A 421 5.75 -10.66 6.07
C ASP A 421 6.56 -11.81 6.65
N PHE A 422 6.75 -12.90 5.91
CA PHE A 422 7.62 -14.02 6.26
C PHE A 422 9.07 -13.56 6.47
N VAL A 423 9.62 -12.74 5.56
CA VAL A 423 11.00 -12.22 5.69
C VAL A 423 11.13 -11.32 6.92
N VAL A 424 10.19 -10.40 7.13
CA VAL A 424 10.18 -9.49 8.28
C VAL A 424 10.01 -10.26 9.58
N PHE A 425 9.08 -11.22 9.63
CA PHE A 425 8.83 -12.07 10.79
C PHE A 425 10.06 -12.92 11.12
N SER A 426 10.67 -13.57 10.12
CA SER A 426 11.90 -14.34 10.29
C SER A 426 13.03 -13.48 10.87
N TYR A 427 13.16 -12.24 10.42
CA TYR A 427 14.13 -11.29 10.98
C TYR A 427 13.81 -10.88 12.43
N GLN A 428 12.53 -10.65 12.75
CA GLN A 428 12.10 -10.33 14.12
C GLN A 428 12.34 -11.50 15.08
N LYS A 429 12.00 -12.72 14.67
CA LYS A 429 12.28 -13.95 15.41
C LYS A 429 13.78 -14.14 15.62
N TYR A 430 14.59 -13.94 14.58
CA TYR A 430 16.06 -13.94 14.67
C TYR A 430 16.62 -12.93 15.69
N ARG A 431 16.05 -11.73 15.77
CA ARG A 431 16.50 -10.71 16.74
C ARG A 431 16.17 -11.10 18.18
N LEU A 432 15.09 -11.85 18.40
CA LEU A 432 14.68 -12.33 19.72
C LEU A 432 15.47 -13.57 20.14
N ASP A 433 15.67 -14.51 19.21
CA ASP A 433 16.32 -15.78 19.45
C ASP A 433 17.84 -15.66 19.20
N LYS A 434 18.59 -15.33 20.26
CA LYS A 434 20.07 -15.19 20.22
C LYS A 434 20.79 -16.55 20.04
N GLU A 435 20.29 -17.48 19.21
CA GLU A 435 20.99 -18.73 18.91
C GLU A 435 21.98 -18.60 17.75
N GLU A 436 23.20 -19.08 18.00
CA GLU A 436 24.43 -18.89 17.23
C GLU A 436 24.35 -19.41 15.77
N LYS A 437 23.47 -20.38 15.49
CA LYS A 437 23.37 -21.07 14.18
C LYS A 437 22.67 -20.27 13.08
N SER A 438 21.86 -19.26 13.41
CA SER A 438 21.09 -18.50 12.41
C SER A 438 21.88 -17.35 11.75
N SER A 439 23.05 -17.00 12.27
CA SER A 439 23.93 -15.95 11.71
C SER A 439 24.44 -16.28 10.29
N LEU A 440 24.65 -17.56 10.00
CA LEU A 440 25.17 -18.07 8.72
C LEU A 440 24.23 -17.83 7.53
N TYR A 441 22.92 -18.01 7.72
CA TYR A 441 21.93 -17.83 6.63
C TYR A 441 21.77 -16.37 6.22
N MET A 442 21.86 -15.44 7.18
CA MET A 442 21.82 -14.01 6.90
C MET A 442 23.10 -13.52 6.20
N ILE A 443 24.26 -14.02 6.62
CA ILE A 443 25.53 -13.77 5.93
C ILE A 443 25.44 -14.30 4.49
N ALA A 444 24.88 -15.50 4.29
CA ALA A 444 24.67 -16.06 2.96
C ALA A 444 23.72 -15.20 2.10
N ALA A 445 22.60 -14.72 2.66
CA ALA A 445 21.66 -13.85 1.93
C ALA A 445 22.29 -12.50 1.54
N ILE A 446 23.05 -11.88 2.45
CA ILE A 446 23.81 -10.66 2.16
C ILE A 446 24.86 -10.92 1.09
N LEU A 447 25.58 -12.05 1.15
CA LEU A 447 26.57 -12.42 0.12
C LEU A 447 25.92 -12.63 -1.25
N VAL A 448 24.75 -13.27 -1.32
CA VAL A 448 24.00 -13.45 -2.57
C VAL A 448 23.52 -12.12 -3.14
N LEU A 449 22.93 -11.25 -2.32
CA LEU A 449 22.50 -9.91 -2.75
C LEU A 449 23.69 -9.06 -3.20
N SER A 450 24.80 -9.12 -2.46
CA SER A 450 26.05 -8.44 -2.81
C SER A 450 26.60 -8.94 -4.13
N LEU A 451 26.61 -10.26 -4.34
CA LEU A 451 27.05 -10.89 -5.59
C LEU A 451 26.15 -10.49 -6.76
N PHE A 452 24.84 -10.49 -6.57
CA PHE A 452 23.88 -10.03 -7.58
C PHE A 452 24.11 -8.56 -7.96
N LEU A 453 24.33 -7.69 -6.97
CA LEU A 453 24.64 -6.27 -7.19
C LEU A 453 25.98 -6.10 -7.93
N LEU A 454 27.01 -6.85 -7.56
CA LEU A 454 28.31 -6.88 -8.24
C LEU A 454 28.18 -7.36 -9.69
N ILE A 455 27.34 -8.38 -9.95
CA ILE A 455 27.03 -8.84 -11.31
C ILE A 455 26.32 -7.73 -12.10
N ARG A 456 25.29 -7.09 -11.55
CA ARG A 456 24.60 -5.95 -12.19
C ARG A 456 25.53 -4.79 -12.49
N ILE A 457 26.41 -4.44 -11.54
CA ILE A 457 27.40 -3.36 -11.70
C ILE A 457 28.42 -3.75 -12.78
N SER A 458 28.95 -4.97 -12.77
CA SER A 458 29.91 -5.44 -13.77
C SER A 458 29.33 -5.50 -15.17
N LEU A 459 28.06 -5.92 -15.32
CA LEU A 459 27.34 -5.89 -16.60
C LEU A 459 27.13 -4.44 -17.10
N ARG A 460 26.80 -3.50 -16.21
CA ARG A 460 26.68 -2.07 -16.53
C ARG A 460 28.02 -1.45 -16.95
N LEU A 461 29.10 -1.79 -16.24
CA LEU A 461 30.46 -1.36 -16.56
C LEU A 461 30.95 -1.96 -17.89
N ARG A 462 30.59 -3.20 -18.22
CA ARG A 462 30.84 -3.80 -19.55
C ARG A 462 30.10 -3.04 -20.65
N LYS A 463 28.82 -2.68 -20.45
CA LYS A 463 28.06 -1.87 -21.41
C LYS A 463 28.69 -0.48 -21.62
N ASN A 464 29.17 0.16 -20.55
CA ASN A 464 29.91 1.43 -20.65
C ASN A 464 31.30 1.28 -21.30
N ARG A 465 31.99 0.14 -21.14
CA ARG A 465 33.24 -0.16 -21.88
C ARG A 465 33.01 -0.31 -23.38
N VAL A 466 31.88 -0.86 -23.80
CA VAL A 466 31.50 -0.94 -25.23
C VAL A 466 31.16 0.45 -25.79
N ILE A 467 30.54 1.32 -24.99
CA ILE A 467 30.31 2.74 -25.36
C ILE A 467 31.64 3.50 -25.45
N ASN A 468 32.60 3.25 -24.55
CA ASN A 468 33.94 3.86 -24.60
C ASN A 468 34.84 3.35 -25.73
N LYS A 469 34.48 2.26 -26.44
CA LYS A 469 35.14 1.92 -27.72
C LYS A 469 34.86 2.96 -28.82
N ARG A 470 33.86 3.84 -28.67
CA ARG A 470 33.68 5.03 -29.54
C ARG A 470 34.78 6.08 -29.37
N SER A 471 35.55 6.05 -28.27
CA SER A 471 36.72 6.93 -28.08
C SER A 471 37.93 6.53 -28.95
N ALA A 472 37.82 5.49 -29.77
CA ALA A 472 38.74 5.31 -30.90
C ALA A 472 38.64 6.47 -31.92
N ALA A 473 37.48 7.14 -32.01
CA ALA A 473 37.32 8.38 -32.78
C ALA A 473 38.10 9.57 -32.17
N ASP A 474 38.21 9.63 -30.84
CA ASP A 474 39.00 10.68 -30.18
C ASP A 474 40.50 10.54 -30.43
N ARG A 475 41.01 9.33 -30.65
CA ARG A 475 42.42 9.13 -31.06
C ARG A 475 42.69 9.50 -32.52
N LEU A 476 41.65 9.52 -33.37
CA LEU A 476 41.76 9.96 -34.77
C LEU A 476 41.80 11.49 -34.91
N LEU A 477 41.28 12.24 -33.92
CA LEU A 477 41.37 13.71 -33.87
C LEU A 477 42.82 14.23 -33.76
N LEU A 478 43.77 13.42 -33.27
CA LEU A 478 45.18 13.82 -33.10
C LEU A 478 46.07 13.58 -34.33
N ASN A 479 45.59 12.92 -35.40
CA ASN A 479 46.47 12.45 -36.49
C ASN A 479 45.85 12.64 -37.89
N SER A 480 45.10 13.71 -38.13
CA SER A 480 44.74 14.06 -39.50
C SER A 480 46.00 14.50 -40.27
N PRO A 481 46.24 13.99 -41.49
CA PRO A 481 47.32 14.49 -42.34
C PRO A 481 47.29 16.01 -42.51
N LEU A 482 46.10 16.65 -42.54
CA LEU A 482 45.93 18.09 -42.69
C LEU A 482 46.55 18.91 -41.53
N GLN A 483 46.72 18.31 -40.34
CA GLN A 483 47.41 18.98 -39.22
C GLN A 483 48.89 19.25 -39.53
N LYS A 484 49.50 18.53 -40.47
CA LYS A 484 50.87 18.83 -40.91
C LYS A 484 50.97 20.18 -41.62
N ILE A 485 49.93 20.58 -42.38
CA ILE A 485 49.84 21.92 -42.98
C ILE A 485 49.71 22.96 -41.88
N VAL A 486 48.83 22.73 -40.91
CA VAL A 486 48.65 23.63 -39.76
C VAL A 486 49.97 23.82 -39.02
N ALA A 487 50.67 22.73 -38.70
CA ALA A 487 51.97 22.77 -38.02
C ALA A 487 53.05 23.50 -38.83
N HIS A 488 53.06 23.33 -40.16
CA HIS A 488 53.99 24.03 -41.04
C HIS A 488 53.74 25.55 -41.03
N ILE A 489 52.49 25.99 -41.13
CA ILE A 489 52.13 27.41 -41.02
C ILE A 489 52.38 27.97 -39.61
N THR A 490 52.13 27.18 -38.55
CA THR A 490 52.43 27.59 -37.17
C THR A 490 53.93 27.83 -36.97
N LYS A 491 54.79 27.01 -37.58
CA LYS A 491 56.25 27.23 -37.56
C LYS A 491 56.68 28.54 -38.22
N ARG A 492 55.87 29.10 -39.13
CA ARG A 492 56.11 30.41 -39.75
C ARG A 492 55.59 31.59 -38.92
N GLY A 493 55.12 31.33 -37.68
CA GLY A 493 54.81 32.37 -36.69
C GLY A 493 53.34 32.74 -36.56
N VAL A 494 52.42 32.13 -37.31
CA VAL A 494 50.97 32.37 -37.18
C VAL A 494 50.35 31.23 -36.38
N VAL A 495 49.89 31.50 -35.16
CA VAL A 495 49.27 30.47 -34.31
C VAL A 495 47.76 30.39 -34.55
N LYS A 496 47.22 29.17 -34.56
CA LYS A 496 45.77 28.91 -34.63
C LYS A 496 45.10 29.24 -33.30
N GLN A 497 43.99 29.96 -33.34
CA GLN A 497 43.21 30.29 -32.13
C GLN A 497 42.30 29.11 -31.72
N GLU A 498 41.97 29.02 -30.43
CA GLU A 498 41.17 27.90 -29.88
C GLU A 498 39.77 27.79 -30.51
N GLN A 499 39.16 28.92 -30.88
CA GLN A 499 37.79 28.97 -31.42
C GLN A 499 37.74 28.97 -32.97
N GLU A 500 38.88 28.83 -33.63
CA GLU A 500 38.99 28.95 -35.09
C GLU A 500 38.95 27.57 -35.76
N THR A 501 38.21 27.42 -36.86
CA THR A 501 38.26 26.18 -37.65
C THR A 501 39.53 26.13 -38.51
N VAL A 502 39.95 24.93 -38.96
CA VAL A 502 41.16 24.79 -39.81
C VAL A 502 41.08 25.60 -41.11
N PRO A 503 39.95 25.65 -41.85
CA PRO A 503 39.82 26.50 -43.03
C PRO A 503 39.89 27.99 -42.72
N GLU A 504 39.25 28.46 -41.63
CA GLU A 504 39.30 29.87 -41.19
C GLU A 504 40.72 30.28 -40.82
N TYR A 505 41.42 29.41 -40.09
CA TYR A 505 42.81 29.61 -39.71
C TYR A 505 43.73 29.75 -40.92
N LEU A 506 43.62 28.85 -41.90
CA LEU A 506 44.46 28.93 -43.10
C LEU A 506 44.09 30.14 -43.97
N ALA A 507 42.81 30.50 -44.08
CA ALA A 507 42.39 31.71 -44.78
C ALA A 507 42.90 32.99 -44.12
N ARG A 508 42.96 33.02 -42.78
CA ARG A 508 43.57 34.13 -42.02
C ARG A 508 45.09 34.13 -42.19
N ALA A 509 45.73 32.99 -42.06
CA ALA A 509 47.18 32.87 -42.20
C ALA A 509 47.65 33.25 -43.61
N ALA A 510 46.90 32.91 -44.66
CA ALA A 510 47.21 33.27 -46.04
C ALA A 510 47.23 34.79 -46.29
N LYS A 511 46.52 35.57 -45.46
CA LYS A 511 46.55 37.04 -45.49
C LYS A 511 47.77 37.64 -44.79
N ILE A 512 48.39 36.89 -43.88
CA ILE A 512 49.53 37.33 -43.07
C ILE A 512 50.83 36.84 -43.71
N ILE A 513 50.82 35.61 -44.21
CA ILE A 513 51.93 34.91 -44.83
C ILE A 513 51.43 34.44 -46.19
N SER A 514 52.04 34.92 -47.27
CA SER A 514 51.62 34.52 -48.61
C SER A 514 51.91 33.03 -48.84
N PHE A 515 50.87 32.24 -49.08
CA PHE A 515 50.94 30.84 -49.49
C PHE A 515 49.70 30.44 -50.31
N GLU A 516 49.84 29.42 -51.15
CA GLU A 516 48.73 28.86 -51.92
C GLU A 516 47.76 28.10 -50.99
N MET A 517 46.44 28.38 -51.04
CA MET A 517 45.48 27.67 -50.21
C MET A 517 45.37 26.17 -50.60
N PRO A 518 45.27 25.24 -49.64
CA PRO A 518 45.03 23.82 -49.96
C PRO A 518 43.72 23.64 -50.75
N ALA A 519 43.70 22.66 -51.65
CA ALA A 519 42.51 22.36 -52.44
C ALA A 519 41.30 22.04 -51.57
N GLN A 520 40.10 22.50 -51.96
CA GLN A 520 38.84 22.25 -51.25
C GLN A 520 38.59 20.76 -50.97
N ARG A 521 39.06 19.89 -51.88
CA ARG A 521 39.01 18.44 -51.73
C ARG A 521 39.70 17.92 -50.46
N LEU A 522 40.82 18.53 -50.04
CA LEU A 522 41.54 18.12 -48.84
C LEU A 522 40.77 18.47 -47.57
N PHE A 523 40.06 19.61 -47.56
CA PHE A 523 39.17 19.97 -46.45
C PHE A 523 37.95 19.04 -46.37
N TYR A 524 37.37 18.69 -47.52
CA TYR A 524 36.28 17.73 -47.59
C TYR A 524 36.70 16.36 -47.03
N LEU A 525 37.82 15.81 -47.50
CA LEU A 525 38.35 14.53 -47.02
C LEU A 525 38.74 14.57 -45.54
N HIS A 526 39.25 15.70 -45.05
CA HIS A 526 39.54 15.90 -43.63
C HIS A 526 38.28 15.89 -42.77
N ASN A 527 37.22 16.59 -43.18
CA ASN A 527 35.95 16.63 -42.45
C ASN A 527 35.25 15.26 -42.51
N LYS A 528 35.27 14.59 -43.67
CA LYS A 528 34.74 13.23 -43.82
C LYS A 528 35.47 12.25 -42.90
N LEU A 529 36.80 12.35 -42.76
CA LEU A 529 37.57 11.53 -41.83
C LEU A 529 37.18 11.75 -40.35
N LEU A 530 36.78 12.97 -39.97
CA LEU A 530 36.51 13.33 -38.58
C LEU A 530 35.05 13.15 -38.15
N PHE A 531 34.10 13.41 -39.06
CA PHE A 531 32.68 13.57 -38.70
C PHE A 531 31.76 12.56 -39.39
N ASP A 532 32.23 11.83 -40.40
CA ASP A 532 31.43 10.79 -41.06
C ASP A 532 31.51 9.46 -40.27
N PRO A 533 30.39 8.87 -39.83
CA PRO A 533 30.38 7.60 -39.12
C PRO A 533 30.92 6.42 -39.94
N GLU A 534 30.93 6.51 -41.28
CA GLU A 534 31.52 5.51 -42.17
C GLU A 534 33.03 5.72 -42.41
N GLY A 535 33.56 6.91 -42.07
CA GLY A 535 34.95 7.29 -42.28
C GLY A 535 35.32 7.53 -43.76
N ILE A 536 36.61 7.39 -44.09
CA ILE A 536 37.11 7.49 -45.46
C ILE A 536 37.70 6.16 -45.94
N SER A 537 37.56 5.85 -47.22
CA SER A 537 38.14 4.68 -47.86
C SER A 537 39.66 4.72 -47.87
N LYS A 538 40.31 3.56 -48.10
CA LYS A 538 41.79 3.48 -48.23
C LYS A 538 42.34 4.38 -49.34
N ILE A 539 41.58 4.51 -50.44
CA ILE A 539 41.95 5.35 -51.60
C ILE A 539 41.86 6.83 -51.22
N GLU A 540 40.74 7.26 -50.62
CA GLU A 540 40.55 8.63 -50.13
C GLU A 540 41.57 9.02 -49.05
N LYS A 541 41.98 8.07 -48.20
CA LYS A 541 43.03 8.30 -47.21
C LYS A 541 44.40 8.50 -47.86
N ALA A 542 44.73 7.73 -48.89
CA ALA A 542 45.95 7.91 -49.66
C ALA A 542 45.93 9.25 -50.44
N GLU A 543 44.78 9.64 -50.99
CA GLU A 543 44.55 10.94 -51.64
C GLU A 543 44.81 12.10 -50.67
N LEU A 544 44.25 12.03 -49.46
CA LEU A 544 44.45 13.06 -48.42
C LEU A 544 45.93 13.16 -48.00
N VAL A 545 46.61 12.03 -47.80
CA VAL A 545 48.03 12.00 -47.40
C VAL A 545 48.92 12.57 -48.51
N SER A 546 48.73 12.11 -49.75
CA SER A 546 49.49 12.54 -50.91
C SER A 546 49.25 14.02 -51.23
N GLY A 547 47.99 14.47 -51.19
CA GLY A 547 47.64 15.86 -51.46
C GLY A 547 48.20 16.83 -50.42
N VAL A 548 48.23 16.44 -49.15
CA VAL A 548 48.89 17.23 -48.09
C VAL A 548 50.41 17.27 -48.30
N ALA A 549 51.04 16.13 -48.56
CA ALA A 549 52.49 16.07 -48.80
C ALA A 549 52.89 16.91 -50.02
N GLY A 550 52.12 16.83 -51.11
CA GLY A 550 52.33 17.62 -52.31
C GLY A 550 52.15 19.12 -52.08
N TRP A 551 51.19 19.51 -51.24
CA TRP A 551 51.01 20.91 -50.85
C TRP A 551 52.22 21.43 -50.05
N ILE A 552 52.67 20.69 -49.03
CA ILE A 552 53.83 21.07 -48.21
C ILE A 552 55.09 21.18 -49.10
N HIS A 553 55.27 20.26 -50.04
CA HIS A 553 56.39 20.29 -50.97
C HIS A 553 56.36 21.52 -51.89
N ARG A 554 55.18 21.97 -52.34
CA ARG A 554 55.03 23.21 -53.12
C ARG A 554 55.29 24.45 -52.27
N ALA A 555 54.76 24.47 -51.04
CA ALA A 555 54.98 25.55 -50.10
C ALA A 555 56.49 25.75 -49.80
N LEU A 556 57.23 24.66 -49.57
CA LEU A 556 58.69 24.70 -49.38
C LEU A 556 59.46 25.21 -50.60
N ARG A 557 58.99 24.93 -51.83
CA ARG A 557 59.61 25.46 -53.05
C ARG A 557 59.34 26.94 -53.30
N GLN A 558 58.26 27.48 -52.75
CA GLN A 558 57.96 28.92 -52.81
C GLN A 558 58.73 29.73 -51.75
N GLU A 559 59.38 29.04 -50.80
CA GLU A 559 60.18 29.63 -49.72
C GLU A 559 61.70 29.66 -50.02
N GLN A 560 62.14 28.95 -51.06
CA GLN A 560 63.49 29.04 -51.65
C GLN A 560 63.49 30.07 -52.77
#